data_AF-A0A2V6F8H8-F1
#
_entry.id   AF-A0A2V6F8H8-F1
#
_cell.length_a   1.000
_cell.length_b   1.000
_cell.length_c   1.000
_cell.angle_alpha   90.00
_cell.angle_beta   90.00
_cell.angle_gamma   90.00
#
_symmetry.space_group_name_H-M   'P 1'
#
loop_
_entity.id
_entity.type
_entity.pdbx_description
1 polymer ?
#
loop_
_entity_poly.entity_id
_entity_poly.type
_entity_poly.pdbx_seq_one_letter_code
_entity_poly.pdbx_strand_id
1 'polypeptide(L)'
;LQAQVDTYLVLLLFVAFFRKTQRVSRTDRRWLRFHLFARQCPQAFRDENLRGRYLETCELAASYTRYLDTLNGLRRLEEIRQFRSLDYSAKKAHILALVDRPEVRLLA
;
A
#
# COMPACT_ATOMS: atom_id res chain seq x y z
N LEU A 1 -0.83 -3.47 9.11
CA LEU A 1 -1.21 -3.52 7.69
C LEU A 1 -2.32 -2.52 7.33
N GLN A 2 -3.56 -2.68 7.83
CA GLN A 2 -4.69 -1.79 7.49
C GLN A 2 -4.35 -0.29 7.66
N ALA A 3 -3.80 0.08 8.82
CA ALA A 3 -3.43 1.46 9.10
C ALA A 3 -2.44 2.05 8.08
N GLN A 4 -1.46 1.28 7.62
CA GLN A 4 -0.49 1.74 6.61
C GLN A 4 -1.16 2.01 5.25
N VAL A 5 -2.11 1.17 4.87
CA VAL A 5 -2.90 1.36 3.65
C VAL A 5 -3.78 2.60 3.78
N ASP A 6 -4.49 2.75 4.91
CA ASP A 6 -5.34 3.93 5.17
C ASP A 6 -4.51 5.22 5.17
N THR A 7 -3.32 5.23 5.79
CA THR A 7 -2.39 6.37 5.75
C THR A 7 -2.04 6.74 4.32
N TYR A 8 -1.70 5.76 3.47
CA TYR A 8 -1.42 6.02 2.07
C TYR A 8 -2.62 6.65 1.33
N LEU A 9 -3.84 6.12 1.53
CA LEU A 9 -5.06 6.64 0.91
C LEU A 9 -5.36 8.07 1.35
N VAL A 10 -5.23 8.36 2.64
CA VAL A 10 -5.42 9.70 3.20
C VAL A 10 -4.39 10.67 2.61
N LEU A 11 -3.13 10.28 2.52
CA LEU A 11 -2.10 11.14 1.92
C LEU A 11 -2.33 11.39 0.42
N LEU A 12 -2.89 10.43 -0.33
CA LEU A 12 -3.32 10.69 -1.70
C LEU A 12 -4.40 11.77 -1.78
N LEU A 13 -5.38 11.75 -0.87
CA LEU A 13 -6.42 12.78 -0.80
C LEU A 13 -5.81 14.14 -0.50
N PHE A 14 -4.90 14.23 0.49
CA PHE A 14 -4.22 15.47 0.81
C PHE A 14 -3.37 16.00 -0.36
N VAL A 15 -2.59 15.15 -1.02
CA VAL A 15 -1.78 15.57 -2.18
C VAL A 15 -2.68 16.09 -3.30
N ALA A 16 -3.76 15.39 -3.63
CA ALA A 16 -4.71 15.84 -4.65
C ALA A 16 -5.31 17.21 -4.29
N PHE A 17 -5.71 17.38 -3.03
CA PHE A 17 -6.27 18.62 -2.50
C PHE A 17 -5.27 19.78 -2.60
N PHE A 18 -4.06 19.65 -2.06
CA PHE A 18 -3.06 20.71 -2.05
C PHE A 18 -2.55 21.07 -3.45
N ARG A 19 -2.45 20.09 -4.35
CA ARG A 19 -2.04 20.35 -5.74
C ARG A 19 -3.17 20.92 -6.61
N LYS A 20 -4.41 21.00 -6.10
CA LYS A 20 -5.61 21.37 -6.88
C LYS A 20 -5.76 20.51 -8.14
N THR A 21 -5.37 19.25 -8.07
CA THR A 21 -5.42 18.29 -9.19
C THR A 21 -6.38 17.16 -8.87
N GLN A 22 -7.18 16.73 -9.85
CA GLN A 22 -8.03 15.55 -9.70
C GLN A 22 -7.23 14.23 -9.65
N ARG A 23 -6.03 14.19 -10.24
CA ARG A 23 -5.18 12.99 -10.28
C ARG A 23 -3.82 13.26 -9.69
N VAL A 24 -3.47 12.53 -8.64
CA VAL A 24 -2.11 12.47 -8.09
C VAL A 24 -1.15 11.94 -9.16
N SER A 25 0.07 12.48 -9.25
CA SER A 25 1.04 12.06 -10.27
C SER A 25 1.68 10.70 -9.94
N ARG A 26 2.32 10.05 -10.93
CA ARG A 26 3.11 8.83 -10.67
C ARG A 26 4.29 9.11 -9.73
N THR A 27 4.93 10.27 -9.87
CA THR A 27 6.05 10.71 -9.03
C THR A 27 5.63 10.89 -7.58
N ASP A 28 4.49 11.55 -7.32
CA ASP A 28 3.96 11.71 -5.95
C ASP A 28 3.64 10.36 -5.31
N ARG A 29 2.99 9.45 -6.04
CA ARG A 29 2.70 8.10 -5.55
C ARG A 29 3.98 7.34 -5.19
N ARG A 30 5.01 7.42 -6.03
CA ARG A 30 6.33 6.81 -5.76
C ARG A 30 6.97 7.44 -4.53
N TRP A 31 6.93 8.76 -4.40
CA TRP A 31 7.47 9.50 -3.26
C TRP A 31 6.78 9.12 -1.94
N LEU A 32 5.44 9.04 -1.95
CA LEU A 32 4.65 8.61 -0.79
C LEU A 32 5.00 7.18 -0.36
N ARG A 33 5.05 6.23 -1.31
CA ARG A 33 5.43 4.84 -1.01
C ARG A 33 6.84 4.72 -0.46
N PHE A 34 7.78 5.49 -0.99
CA PHE A 34 9.15 5.53 -0.46
C PHE A 34 9.15 5.97 1.02
N HIS A 35 8.46 7.07 1.34
CA HIS A 35 8.44 7.60 2.70
C HIS A 35 7.69 6.74 3.70
N LEU A 36 6.60 6.08 3.28
CA LEU A 36 5.80 5.25 4.17
C LEU A 36 6.40 3.86 4.39
N PHE A 37 6.99 3.26 3.36
CA PHE A 37 7.33 1.83 3.37
C PHE A 37 8.84 1.58 3.24
N ALA A 38 9.53 2.27 2.33
CA ALA A 38 10.93 1.96 2.01
C ALA A 38 11.95 2.70 2.89
N ARG A 39 11.61 3.89 3.39
CA ARG A 39 12.49 4.72 4.24
C ARG A 39 12.57 4.20 5.69
N GLN A 40 11.87 3.13 6.04
CA GLN A 40 11.90 2.61 7.41
C GLN A 40 13.30 2.15 7.78
N CYS A 41 13.78 2.59 8.94
CA CYS A 41 15.13 2.32 9.41
C CYS A 41 15.19 0.91 10.02
N PRO A 42 15.94 -0.05 9.44
CA PRO A 42 16.00 -1.42 9.95
C PRO A 42 16.55 -1.51 11.39
N GLN A 43 17.32 -0.50 11.81
CA GLN A 43 17.88 -0.38 13.15
C GLN A 43 16.90 0.24 14.17
N ALA A 44 15.71 0.67 13.73
CA ALA A 44 14.68 1.20 14.64
C ALA A 44 14.17 0.15 15.64
N PHE A 45 14.35 -1.14 15.33
CA PHE A 45 13.97 -2.25 16.19
C PHE A 45 15.22 -3.06 16.58
N ARG A 46 15.43 -3.22 17.89
CA ARG A 46 16.50 -4.07 18.43
C ARG A 46 16.17 -5.56 18.33
N ASP A 47 14.87 -5.89 18.40
CA ASP A 47 14.35 -7.26 18.31
C ASP A 47 14.18 -7.67 16.83
N GLU A 48 14.79 -8.78 16.47
CA GLU A 48 14.77 -9.34 15.11
C GLU A 48 13.39 -9.82 14.65
N ASN A 49 12.59 -10.40 15.55
CA ASN A 49 11.22 -10.82 15.25
C ASN A 49 10.30 -9.63 15.04
N LEU A 50 10.49 -8.54 15.80
CA LEU A 50 9.77 -7.29 15.56
C LEU A 50 10.18 -6.68 14.22
N ARG A 51 11.48 -6.64 13.93
CA ARG A 51 12.01 -6.16 12.64
C ARG A 51 11.41 -6.91 11.46
N GLY A 52 11.38 -8.25 11.52
CA GLY A 52 10.81 -9.10 10.47
C GLY A 52 9.33 -8.82 10.22
N ARG A 53 8.52 -8.71 11.30
CA ARG A 53 7.07 -8.42 11.19
C ARG A 53 6.78 -7.05 10.58
N TYR A 54 7.56 -6.03 10.94
CA TYR A 54 7.39 -4.69 10.37
C TYR A 54 7.81 -4.66 8.89
N LEU A 55 8.92 -5.32 8.54
CA LEU A 55 9.37 -5.43 7.15
C LEU A 55 8.30 -6.07 6.28
N GLU A 56 7.81 -7.25 6.68
CA GLU A 56 6.75 -7.97 5.95
C GLU A 56 5.50 -7.09 5.77
N THR A 57 5.07 -6.42 6.83
CA THR A 57 3.88 -5.57 6.78
C THR A 57 4.07 -4.42 5.78
N CYS A 58 5.28 -3.86 5.68
CA CYS A 58 5.60 -2.79 4.72
C CYS A 58 5.64 -3.28 3.28
N GLU A 59 6.19 -4.45 3.03
CA GLU A 59 6.22 -5.07 1.69
C GLU A 59 4.80 -5.39 1.20
N LEU A 60 3.97 -5.93 2.08
CA LEU A 60 2.55 -6.16 1.81
C LEU A 60 1.82 -4.85 1.51
N ALA A 61 1.99 -3.81 2.33
CA ALA A 61 1.36 -2.51 2.11
C ALA A 61 1.84 -1.84 0.80
N ALA A 62 3.14 -1.92 0.48
CA ALA A 62 3.70 -1.38 -0.74
C ALA A 62 3.15 -2.08 -2.00
N SER A 63 3.00 -3.39 -1.94
CA SER A 63 2.46 -4.19 -3.05
C SER A 63 0.97 -3.94 -3.24
N TYR A 64 0.21 -3.93 -2.15
CA TYR A 64 -1.23 -3.69 -2.21
C TYR A 64 -1.58 -2.28 -2.68
N THR A 65 -0.87 -1.26 -2.20
CA THR A 65 -1.11 0.13 -2.64
C THR A 65 -0.76 0.35 -4.12
N ARG A 66 0.25 -0.35 -4.66
CA ARG A 66 0.53 -0.37 -6.11
C ARG A 66 -0.64 -0.95 -6.90
N TYR A 67 -1.20 -2.07 -6.44
CA TYR A 67 -2.39 -2.65 -7.07
C TYR A 67 -3.59 -1.69 -7.01
N LEU A 68 -3.86 -1.06 -5.87
CA LEU A 68 -4.94 -0.07 -5.73
C LEU A 68 -4.80 1.11 -6.71
N ASP A 69 -3.59 1.51 -7.06
CA ASP A 69 -3.33 2.57 -8.03
C ASP A 69 -3.66 2.17 -9.49
N THR A 70 -3.75 0.88 -9.79
CA THR A 70 -4.15 0.37 -11.11
C THR A 70 -5.67 0.32 -11.30
N LEU A 71 -6.43 0.38 -10.20
CA LEU A 71 -7.89 0.28 -10.24
C LEU A 71 -8.53 1.63 -10.57
N ASN A 72 -9.66 1.57 -11.28
CA ASN A 72 -10.54 2.73 -11.44
C ASN A 72 -11.31 3.02 -10.13
N GLY A 73 -11.98 4.16 -10.04
CA GLY A 73 -12.62 4.64 -8.80
C GLY A 73 -13.63 3.67 -8.19
N LEU A 74 -14.48 3.04 -9.01
CA LEU A 74 -15.51 2.09 -8.54
C LEU A 74 -14.87 0.80 -8.02
N ARG A 75 -14.01 0.17 -8.83
CA ARG A 75 -13.30 -1.06 -8.43
C ARG A 75 -12.42 -0.84 -7.20
N ARG A 76 -11.76 0.32 -7.12
CA ARG A 76 -10.93 0.67 -5.96
C ARG A 76 -11.75 0.78 -4.68
N LEU A 77 -12.96 1.35 -4.75
CA LEU A 77 -13.83 1.49 -3.58
C LEU A 77 -14.33 0.13 -3.09
N GLU A 78 -14.76 -0.74 -4.00
CA GLU A 78 -15.16 -2.12 -3.71
C GLU A 78 -14.02 -2.89 -3.04
N GLU A 79 -12.84 -2.83 -3.64
CA GLU A 79 -11.62 -3.46 -3.14
C GLU A 79 -11.27 -2.97 -1.72
N ILE A 80 -11.33 -1.65 -1.46
CA ILE A 80 -11.07 -1.10 -0.12
C ILE A 80 -12.07 -1.62 0.92
N ARG A 81 -13.35 -1.71 0.56
CA ARG A 81 -14.41 -2.21 1.46
C ARG A 81 -14.19 -3.69 1.80
N GLN A 82 -13.96 -4.51 0.78
CA GLN A 82 -13.64 -5.93 0.96
C GLN A 82 -12.39 -6.10 1.81
N PHE A 83 -11.30 -5.41 1.46
CA PHE A 83 -10.05 -5.54 2.21
C PHE A 83 -10.20 -5.12 3.66
N ARG A 84 -10.98 -4.08 3.97
CA ARG A 84 -11.20 -3.63 5.34
C ARG A 84 -11.85 -4.70 6.22
N SER A 85 -12.76 -5.52 5.68
CA SER A 85 -13.45 -6.57 6.44
C SER A 85 -12.59 -7.80 6.72
N LEU A 86 -11.43 -7.93 6.07
CA LEU A 86 -10.51 -9.05 6.27
C LEU A 86 -9.68 -8.88 7.55
N ASP A 87 -9.39 -9.99 8.22
CA ASP A 87 -8.36 -10.05 9.26
C ASP A 87 -6.95 -9.99 8.65
N TYR A 88 -5.91 -9.99 9.50
CA TYR A 88 -4.54 -9.90 9.02
C TYR A 88 -4.14 -11.06 8.10
N SER A 89 -4.46 -12.30 8.48
CA SER A 89 -4.09 -13.50 7.73
C SER A 89 -4.76 -13.52 6.35
N ALA A 90 -6.05 -13.18 6.30
CA ALA A 90 -6.80 -13.06 5.06
C ALA A 90 -6.31 -11.89 4.20
N LYS A 91 -5.94 -10.75 4.79
CA LYS A 91 -5.30 -9.63 4.06
C LYS A 91 -4.00 -10.05 3.40
N LYS A 92 -3.14 -10.77 4.13
CA LYS A 92 -1.87 -11.26 3.60
C LYS A 92 -2.11 -12.21 2.43
N ALA A 93 -2.96 -13.22 2.61
CA ALA A 93 -3.30 -14.18 1.55
C ALA A 93 -3.87 -13.49 0.30
N HIS A 94 -4.78 -12.52 0.49
CA HIS A 94 -5.37 -11.74 -0.57
C HIS A 94 -4.32 -10.94 -1.37
N ILE A 95 -3.41 -10.25 -0.69
CA ILE A 95 -2.33 -9.48 -1.36
C ILE A 95 -1.41 -10.40 -2.15
N LEU A 96 -1.00 -11.54 -1.59
CA LEU A 96 -0.14 -12.50 -2.29
C LEU A 96 -0.82 -13.03 -3.56
N ALA A 97 -2.10 -13.38 -3.48
CA ALA A 97 -2.88 -13.83 -4.64
C ALA A 97 -3.03 -12.75 -5.74
N LEU A 98 -2.93 -11.46 -5.39
CA LEU A 98 -2.96 -10.36 -6.35
C LEU A 98 -1.60 -10.12 -7.02
N VAL A 99 -0.50 -10.27 -6.27
CA VAL A 99 0.88 -10.07 -6.77
C VAL A 99 1.29 -11.19 -7.73
N ASP A 100 0.75 -12.39 -7.56
CA ASP A 100 0.98 -13.50 -8.49
C ASP A 100 0.23 -13.38 -9.82
N ARG A 101 -0.65 -12.38 -9.98
CA ARG A 101 -1.32 -12.13 -11.26
C ARG A 101 -0.34 -11.51 -12.27
N PRO A 102 -0.26 -12.03 -13.51
CA PRO A 102 0.70 -11.59 -14.52
C PRO A 102 0.57 -10.09 -14.88
N GLU A 103 -0.63 -9.52 -14.75
CA GLU A 103 -0.91 -8.11 -15.02
C GLU A 103 -0.19 -7.13 -14.06
N VAL A 104 0.12 -7.57 -12.84
CA VAL A 104 0.78 -6.74 -11.81
C VAL A 104 2.31 -6.90 -11.87
N ARG A 105 2.82 -8.06 -12.32
CA ARG A 105 4.27 -8.33 -12.44
C ARG A 105 4.96 -7.44 -13.47
N LEU A 106 4.25 -6.94 -14.49
CA LEU A 106 4.80 -6.05 -15.52
C LEU A 106 5.07 -4.60 -15.03
N LEU A 107 4.69 -4.28 -13.78
CA LEU A 107 4.87 -2.96 -13.16
C LEU A 107 5.89 -2.97 -11.99
N ALA A 108 6.55 -4.11 -11.75
CA ALA A 108 7.62 -4.26 -10.77
C ALA A 108 8.96 -3.79 -11.37
#